data_AF-A0A661TST8-F1
#
_entry.id   AF-A0A661TST8-F1
#
_cell.length_a   1.000
_cell.length_b   1.000
_cell.length_c   1.000
_cell.angle_alpha   90.00
_cell.angle_beta   90.00
_cell.angle_gamma   90.00
#
_symmetry.space_group_name_H-M   'P 1'
#
loop_
_entity.id
_entity.type
_entity.pdbx_description
1 polymer ?
#
loop_
_entity_poly.entity_id
_entity_poly.type
_entity_poly.pdbx_seq_one_letter_code
_entity_poly.pdbx_strand_id
1 'polypeptide(L)'
;MNTSGQPALQDIIDFDALATWSSNHHPFPEPAVWGDTLADYVDGGGRVIICTYAFYGGSEFTIGGRILEEGYSPLLPETGTHNQWDEIDFSNPDEEDHPIIEGTNYLGSAFRDYVALADWGNLLVHWGYDGEEAVAYNDSHTVVSISCYAGHAGSYSDWDGDYPLLMRNALVWICQNIPVETSSIGEVKSLFH
;
A
#
# COMPACT_ATOMS: atom_id res chain seq x y z
N MET A 1 -3.90 14.23 15.70
CA MET A 1 -5.05 14.51 14.80
C MET A 1 -5.44 15.97 14.83
N ASN A 2 -4.95 16.73 13.84
CA ASN A 2 -5.44 18.07 13.57
C ASN A 2 -6.93 18.03 13.17
N THR A 3 -7.62 19.16 13.23
CA THR A 3 -9.07 19.25 12.97
C THR A 3 -9.46 19.09 11.49
N SER A 4 -8.52 18.81 10.58
CA SER A 4 -8.79 18.63 9.14
C SER A 4 -8.87 17.16 8.70
N GLY A 5 -8.69 16.19 9.62
CA GLY A 5 -8.69 14.76 9.26
C GLY A 5 -7.46 14.35 8.45
N GLN A 6 -6.41 15.17 8.47
CA GLN A 6 -5.19 14.97 7.72
C GLN A 6 -4.07 14.48 8.64
N PRO A 7 -3.27 13.48 8.22
CA PRO A 7 -2.10 13.08 8.97
C PRO A 7 -1.09 14.23 8.97
N ALA A 8 -0.56 14.55 10.15
CA ALA A 8 0.71 15.25 10.25
C ALA A 8 1.82 14.21 10.30
N LEU A 9 3.02 14.53 9.79
CA LEU A 9 4.16 13.60 9.86
C LEU A 9 4.40 13.10 11.30
N GLN A 10 4.33 14.00 12.29
CA GLN A 10 4.50 13.66 13.70
C GLN A 10 3.43 12.68 14.24
N ASP A 11 2.24 12.64 13.63
CA ASP A 11 1.18 11.70 14.02
C ASP A 11 1.46 10.28 13.47
N ILE A 12 2.37 10.12 12.48
CA ILE A 12 2.62 8.86 11.78
C ILE A 12 4.07 8.34 11.83
N ILE A 13 5.02 9.18 12.24
CA ILE A 13 6.46 8.88 12.16
C ILE A 13 6.90 7.69 13.03
N ASP A 14 6.15 7.39 14.10
CA ASP A 14 6.47 6.32 15.04
C ASP A 14 5.99 4.92 14.58
N PHE A 15 5.27 4.84 13.45
CA PHE A 15 4.87 3.55 12.88
C PHE A 15 5.99 2.99 11.98
N ASP A 16 6.16 1.67 11.98
CA ASP A 16 7.12 0.99 11.08
C ASP A 16 6.63 0.99 9.62
N ALA A 17 5.31 0.86 9.44
CA ALA A 17 4.66 0.89 8.15
C ALA A 17 3.22 1.41 8.25
N LEU A 18 2.70 1.95 7.15
CA LEU A 18 1.32 2.39 7.00
C LEU A 18 0.69 1.74 5.78
N ALA A 19 -0.58 1.35 5.90
CA ALA A 19 -1.42 1.05 4.75
C ALA A 19 -2.43 2.18 4.57
N THR A 20 -2.59 2.68 3.35
CA THR A 20 -3.52 3.77 3.02
C THR A 20 -4.45 3.38 1.88
N TRP A 21 -5.70 3.82 1.99
CA TRP A 21 -6.74 3.72 0.97
C TRP A 21 -7.79 4.78 1.25
N SER A 22 -8.60 5.11 0.25
CA SER A 22 -9.74 6.01 0.42
C SER A 22 -11.06 5.26 0.22
N SER A 23 -12.17 5.93 0.47
CA SER A 23 -13.51 5.41 0.16
C SER A 23 -14.47 6.56 -0.02
N ASN A 24 -15.67 6.27 -0.51
CA ASN A 24 -16.75 7.27 -0.61
C ASN A 24 -17.15 7.92 0.73
N HIS A 25 -16.84 7.31 1.88
CA HIS A 25 -17.07 7.90 3.21
C HIS A 25 -15.83 8.61 3.77
N HIS A 26 -14.66 8.29 3.25
CA HIS A 26 -13.37 8.79 3.72
C HIS A 26 -12.47 9.13 2.51
N PRO A 27 -12.81 10.17 1.73
CA PRO A 27 -11.94 10.71 0.68
C PRO A 27 -10.68 11.35 1.30
N PHE A 28 -9.68 11.64 0.48
CA PHE A 28 -8.54 12.46 0.91
C PHE A 28 -8.93 13.94 0.84
N PRO A 29 -9.10 14.65 1.98
CA PRO A 29 -9.59 16.03 1.97
C PRO A 29 -8.61 17.03 1.33
N GLU A 30 -7.32 16.69 1.32
CA GLU A 30 -6.24 17.47 0.69
C GLU A 30 -5.23 16.49 0.06
N PRO A 31 -5.54 15.91 -1.12
CA PRO A 31 -4.80 14.79 -1.69
C PRO A 31 -3.29 15.03 -1.81
N ALA A 32 -2.90 16.22 -2.25
CA ALA A 32 -1.50 16.60 -2.39
C ALA A 32 -0.78 16.58 -1.03
N VAL A 33 -1.35 17.20 0.00
CA VAL A 33 -0.70 17.26 1.31
C VAL A 33 -0.67 15.89 1.99
N TRP A 34 -1.67 15.03 1.73
CA TRP A 34 -1.67 13.64 2.17
C TRP A 34 -0.50 12.86 1.58
N GLY A 35 -0.32 12.91 0.25
CA GLY A 35 0.79 12.20 -0.39
C GLY A 35 2.16 12.82 -0.13
N ASP A 36 2.26 14.14 0.02
CA ASP A 36 3.50 14.79 0.46
C ASP A 36 3.91 14.31 1.85
N THR A 37 2.94 14.16 2.77
CA THR A 37 3.20 13.64 4.13
C THR A 37 3.66 12.18 4.09
N LEU A 38 3.09 11.35 3.21
CA LEU A 38 3.55 9.97 3.04
C LEU A 38 4.94 9.89 2.39
N ALA A 39 5.24 10.78 1.45
CA ALA A 39 6.57 10.88 0.86
C ALA A 39 7.60 11.30 1.93
N ASP A 40 7.30 12.30 2.75
CA ASP A 40 8.15 12.72 3.87
C ASP A 40 8.37 11.58 4.89
N TYR A 41 7.33 10.78 5.13
CA TYR A 41 7.42 9.58 5.99
C TYR A 41 8.34 8.51 5.39
N VAL A 42 8.24 8.26 4.07
CA VAL A 42 9.15 7.34 3.36
C VAL A 42 10.58 7.87 3.35
N ASP A 43 10.77 9.17 3.13
CA ASP A 43 12.07 9.86 3.19
C ASP A 43 12.72 9.73 4.58
N GLY A 44 11.89 9.71 5.63
CA GLY A 44 12.29 9.43 7.02
C GLY A 44 12.59 7.96 7.33
N GLY A 45 12.47 7.07 6.35
CA GLY A 45 12.71 5.64 6.50
C GLY A 45 11.46 4.81 6.80
N GLY A 46 10.26 5.41 6.75
CA GLY A 46 8.98 4.70 6.84
C GLY A 46 8.68 3.83 5.63
N ARG A 47 7.62 3.01 5.72
CA ARG A 47 7.18 2.08 4.67
C ARG A 47 5.69 2.24 4.41
N VAL A 48 5.28 2.22 3.14
CA VAL A 48 3.88 2.49 2.77
C VAL A 48 3.33 1.40 1.87
N ILE A 49 2.10 0.97 2.15
CA ILE A 49 1.26 0.21 1.24
C ILE A 49 0.12 1.13 0.78
N ILE A 50 -0.03 1.28 -0.53
CA ILE A 50 -1.08 2.11 -1.13
C ILE A 50 -2.10 1.17 -1.79
N CYS A 51 -3.37 1.27 -1.39
CA CYS A 51 -4.43 0.41 -1.90
C CYS A 51 -5.48 1.19 -2.72
N THR A 52 -6.47 0.49 -3.26
CA THR A 52 -7.56 1.03 -4.12
C THR A 52 -8.21 2.30 -3.59
N TYR A 53 -8.80 2.99 -4.55
CA TYR A 53 -9.35 4.33 -4.52
C TYR A 53 -8.30 5.42 -4.39
N ALA A 54 -7.13 5.13 -3.79
CA ALA A 54 -5.99 6.03 -3.88
C ALA A 54 -5.48 6.19 -5.32
N PHE A 55 -5.83 5.29 -6.24
CA PHE A 55 -5.46 5.36 -7.66
C PHE A 55 -6.64 5.71 -8.59
N TYR A 56 -7.83 6.00 -8.06
CA TYR A 56 -9.00 6.31 -8.87
C TYR A 56 -8.84 7.69 -9.54
N GLY A 57 -8.12 7.76 -10.66
CA GLY A 57 -7.78 9.00 -11.35
C GLY A 57 -9.00 9.81 -11.78
N GLY A 58 -8.92 11.13 -11.60
CA GLY A 58 -10.02 12.07 -11.90
C GLY A 58 -11.11 12.11 -10.82
N SER A 59 -10.88 11.50 -9.66
CA SER A 59 -11.79 11.48 -8.51
C SER A 59 -11.24 12.28 -7.33
N GLU A 60 -12.10 12.61 -6.36
CA GLU A 60 -11.71 13.13 -5.04
C GLU A 60 -11.10 12.05 -4.11
N PHE A 61 -11.10 10.80 -4.58
CA PHE A 61 -10.54 9.66 -3.86
C PHE A 61 -9.06 9.42 -4.13
N THR A 62 -8.53 9.90 -5.27
CA THR A 62 -7.12 9.74 -5.63
C THR A 62 -6.24 10.39 -4.57
N ILE A 63 -5.16 9.73 -4.14
CA ILE A 63 -4.10 10.43 -3.41
C ILE A 63 -3.35 11.35 -4.39
N GLY A 64 -2.72 12.42 -3.92
CA GLY A 64 -1.98 13.35 -4.79
C GLY A 64 -0.54 13.53 -4.32
N GLY A 65 0.17 14.50 -4.89
CA GLY A 65 1.46 14.95 -4.37
C GLY A 65 2.62 14.00 -4.65
N ARG A 66 3.72 14.20 -3.90
CA ARG A 66 5.02 13.56 -4.15
C ARG A 66 4.94 12.04 -4.23
N ILE A 67 4.08 11.39 -3.44
CA ILE A 67 3.95 9.93 -3.42
C ILE A 67 3.58 9.32 -4.79
N LEU A 68 2.89 10.07 -5.66
CA LEU A 68 2.58 9.64 -7.03
C LEU A 68 3.49 10.28 -8.09
N GLU A 69 4.06 11.45 -7.81
CA GLU A 69 4.74 12.28 -8.82
C GLU A 69 6.27 12.13 -8.81
N GLU A 70 6.87 11.73 -7.68
CA GLU A 70 8.33 11.78 -7.46
C GLU A 70 8.99 10.39 -7.32
N GLY A 71 8.38 9.35 -7.88
CA GLY A 71 9.03 8.04 -7.97
C GLY A 71 8.85 7.11 -6.75
N TYR A 72 7.80 7.34 -5.94
CA TYR A 72 7.51 6.49 -4.79
C TYR A 72 6.56 5.34 -5.14
N SER A 73 5.35 5.64 -5.62
CA SER A 73 4.35 4.62 -5.96
C SER A 73 4.66 3.92 -7.30
N PRO A 74 4.79 2.59 -7.33
CA PRO A 74 5.01 1.82 -8.55
C PRO A 74 3.76 1.71 -9.44
N LEU A 75 2.56 1.94 -8.88
CA LEU A 75 1.31 2.07 -9.66
C LEU A 75 0.89 3.54 -9.71
N LEU A 76 0.44 3.96 -10.88
CA LEU A 76 -0.01 5.31 -11.16
C LEU A 76 -1.51 5.32 -11.50
N PRO A 77 -2.24 6.37 -11.11
CA PRO A 77 -3.68 6.44 -11.33
C PRO A 77 -4.03 6.58 -12.81
N GLU A 78 -4.99 5.78 -13.28
CA GLU A 78 -5.70 6.02 -14.53
C GLU A 78 -7.16 6.45 -14.27
N THR A 79 -7.83 6.96 -15.30
CA THR A 79 -9.19 7.48 -15.15
C THR A 79 -10.20 6.35 -14.98
N GLY A 80 -10.80 6.25 -13.81
CA GLY A 80 -11.89 5.32 -13.52
C GLY A 80 -11.58 4.31 -12.42
N THR A 81 -12.52 3.41 -12.19
CA THR A 81 -12.41 2.28 -11.28
C THR A 81 -13.30 1.15 -11.79
N HIS A 82 -13.00 -0.08 -11.38
CA HIS A 82 -13.80 -1.26 -11.62
C HIS A 82 -14.76 -1.53 -10.47
N ASN A 83 -15.95 -1.99 -10.82
CA ASN A 83 -16.99 -2.42 -9.88
C ASN A 83 -17.51 -3.82 -10.25
N GLN A 84 -16.60 -4.68 -10.71
CA GLN A 84 -16.88 -6.02 -11.24
C GLN A 84 -15.90 -7.01 -10.63
N TRP A 85 -16.41 -8.20 -10.29
CA TRP A 85 -15.60 -9.26 -9.71
C TRP A 85 -14.50 -9.71 -10.67
N ASP A 86 -13.27 -9.77 -10.17
CA ASP A 86 -12.14 -10.42 -10.80
C ASP A 86 -11.26 -11.09 -9.72
N GLU A 87 -10.38 -11.97 -10.15
CA GLU A 87 -9.46 -12.74 -9.31
C GLU A 87 -8.02 -12.46 -9.74
N ILE A 88 -7.09 -12.38 -8.79
CA ILE A 88 -5.67 -12.26 -9.11
C ILE A 88 -5.14 -13.58 -9.67
N ASP A 89 -4.36 -13.52 -10.76
CA ASP A 89 -3.73 -14.70 -11.37
C ASP A 89 -2.42 -15.08 -10.67
N PHE A 90 -2.54 -15.75 -9.52
CA PHE A 90 -1.37 -16.34 -8.84
C PHE A 90 -0.75 -17.52 -9.59
N SER A 91 -1.33 -17.99 -10.71
CA SER A 91 -0.77 -19.10 -11.48
C SER A 91 0.30 -18.67 -12.48
N ASN A 92 0.39 -17.37 -12.76
CA ASN A 92 1.38 -16.78 -13.67
C ASN A 92 1.84 -15.40 -13.17
N PRO A 93 2.48 -15.31 -11.99
CA PRO A 93 3.07 -14.07 -11.51
C PRO A 93 4.33 -13.70 -12.32
N ASP A 94 4.71 -12.43 -12.32
CA ASP A 94 5.97 -11.95 -12.91
C ASP A 94 7.19 -12.44 -12.12
N GLU A 95 7.01 -12.72 -10.81
CA GLU A 95 8.03 -13.29 -9.93
C GLU A 95 7.48 -14.44 -9.07
N GLU A 96 7.71 -15.70 -9.50
CA GLU A 96 7.10 -16.92 -8.93
C GLU A 96 7.37 -17.16 -7.42
N ASP A 97 8.49 -16.68 -6.88
CA ASP A 97 8.92 -16.95 -5.49
C ASP A 97 8.96 -15.68 -4.62
N HIS A 98 8.28 -14.60 -5.01
CA HIS A 98 8.35 -13.35 -4.26
C HIS A 98 7.64 -13.47 -2.89
N PRO A 99 8.27 -13.06 -1.76
CA PRO A 99 7.69 -13.24 -0.42
C PRO A 99 6.31 -12.61 -0.21
N ILE A 100 5.96 -11.59 -1.00
CA ILE A 100 4.63 -10.95 -0.93
C ILE A 100 3.51 -11.95 -1.28
N ILE A 101 3.70 -12.79 -2.29
CA ILE A 101 2.68 -13.75 -2.76
C ILE A 101 2.89 -15.16 -2.17
N GLU A 102 3.80 -15.32 -1.21
CA GLU A 102 4.08 -16.62 -0.62
C GLU A 102 2.83 -17.18 0.08
N GLY A 103 2.34 -18.31 -0.42
CA GLY A 103 1.19 -19.03 0.15
C GLY A 103 -0.18 -18.42 -0.16
N THR A 104 -0.25 -17.35 -0.95
CA THR A 104 -1.53 -16.82 -1.46
C THR A 104 -1.95 -17.65 -2.67
N ASN A 105 -3.16 -18.22 -2.64
CA ASN A 105 -3.66 -19.09 -3.71
C ASN A 105 -4.91 -18.52 -4.39
N TYR A 106 -5.64 -17.66 -3.69
CA TYR A 106 -6.89 -17.09 -4.20
C TYR A 106 -7.13 -15.74 -3.57
N LEU A 107 -7.43 -14.74 -4.41
CA LEU A 107 -7.87 -13.42 -3.97
C LEU A 107 -8.76 -12.86 -5.07
N GLY A 108 -10.02 -12.61 -4.75
CA GLY A 108 -10.96 -11.95 -5.66
C GLY A 108 -11.45 -10.65 -5.08
N SER A 109 -11.78 -9.68 -5.94
CA SER A 109 -12.34 -8.38 -5.54
C SER A 109 -13.29 -7.82 -6.58
N ALA A 110 -14.30 -7.10 -6.11
CA ALA A 110 -15.17 -6.30 -6.97
C ALA A 110 -14.62 -4.88 -7.21
N PHE A 111 -13.79 -4.36 -6.31
CA PHE A 111 -13.28 -2.99 -6.37
C PHE A 111 -11.76 -2.99 -6.57
N ARG A 112 -11.37 -2.43 -7.72
CA ARG A 112 -9.99 -2.14 -8.11
C ARG A 112 -9.95 -0.92 -9.01
N ASP A 113 -8.87 -0.15 -9.00
CA ASP A 113 -8.77 1.04 -9.87
C ASP A 113 -8.13 0.68 -11.21
N TYR A 114 -8.44 1.45 -12.26
CA TYR A 114 -7.57 1.44 -13.43
C TYR A 114 -6.24 2.06 -13.03
N VAL A 115 -5.16 1.35 -13.32
CA VAL A 115 -3.80 1.74 -12.97
C VAL A 115 -2.88 1.52 -14.16
N ALA A 116 -1.74 2.19 -14.12
CA ALA A 116 -0.62 1.87 -14.99
C ALA A 116 0.61 1.59 -14.13
N LEU A 117 1.43 0.61 -14.55
CA LEU A 117 2.76 0.45 -13.98
C LEU A 117 3.64 1.65 -14.34
N ALA A 118 4.33 2.23 -13.35
CA ALA A 118 5.39 3.18 -13.62
C ALA A 118 6.53 2.51 -14.41
N ASP A 119 7.20 3.22 -15.32
CA ASP A 119 8.30 2.66 -16.16
C ASP A 119 9.44 2.00 -15.36
N TRP A 120 9.57 2.33 -14.08
CA TRP A 120 10.58 1.82 -13.14
C TRP A 120 9.97 0.92 -12.06
N GLY A 121 8.66 0.72 -12.04
CA GLY A 121 7.98 -0.13 -11.05
C GLY A 121 8.20 -1.60 -11.35
N ASN A 122 8.24 -2.42 -10.30
CA ASN A 122 8.30 -3.88 -10.43
C ASN A 122 6.90 -4.43 -10.24
N LEU A 123 6.31 -4.93 -11.32
CA LEU A 123 5.05 -5.66 -11.25
C LEU A 123 5.29 -7.06 -10.73
N LEU A 124 4.39 -7.53 -9.86
CA LEU A 124 4.49 -8.85 -9.26
C LEU A 124 3.43 -9.81 -9.77
N VAL A 125 2.18 -9.34 -9.87
CA VAL A 125 1.05 -10.16 -10.30
C VAL A 125 -0.07 -9.30 -10.88
N HIS A 126 -0.84 -9.91 -11.78
CA HIS A 126 -1.94 -9.30 -12.51
C HIS A 126 -3.31 -9.81 -12.04
N TRP A 127 -4.36 -9.07 -12.39
CA TRP A 127 -5.73 -9.56 -12.43
C TRP A 127 -5.92 -10.55 -13.58
N GLY A 128 -6.70 -11.61 -13.35
CA GLY A 128 -6.78 -12.75 -14.26
C GLY A 128 -7.69 -12.53 -15.46
N TYR A 129 -8.77 -11.75 -15.34
CA TYR A 129 -9.71 -11.57 -16.45
C TYR A 129 -9.26 -10.49 -17.44
N ASP A 130 -8.84 -9.33 -16.93
CA ASP A 130 -8.44 -8.18 -17.77
C ASP A 130 -6.92 -8.05 -17.95
N GLY A 131 -6.11 -8.71 -17.11
CA GLY A 131 -4.65 -8.62 -17.16
C GLY A 131 -4.09 -7.33 -16.56
N GLU A 132 -4.91 -6.52 -15.88
CA GLU A 132 -4.45 -5.27 -15.25
C GLU A 132 -3.53 -5.53 -14.06
N GLU A 133 -2.73 -4.53 -13.69
CA GLU A 133 -1.76 -4.64 -12.61
C GLU A 133 -2.45 -4.77 -11.24
N ALA A 134 -2.14 -5.84 -10.51
CA ALA A 134 -2.73 -6.11 -9.20
C ALA A 134 -1.82 -5.70 -8.04
N VAL A 135 -0.55 -6.10 -8.08
CA VAL A 135 0.43 -5.81 -7.02
C VAL A 135 1.76 -5.43 -7.64
N ALA A 136 2.32 -4.31 -7.22
CA ALA A 136 3.64 -3.85 -7.64
C ALA A 136 4.42 -3.24 -6.48
N TYR A 137 5.74 -3.13 -6.62
CA TYR A 137 6.63 -2.56 -5.60
C TYR A 137 7.72 -1.68 -6.24
N ASN A 138 8.27 -0.74 -5.47
CA ASN A 138 9.37 0.12 -5.94
C ASN A 138 10.75 -0.51 -5.68
N ASP A 139 11.76 -0.15 -6.48
CA ASP A 139 13.14 -0.64 -6.35
C ASP A 139 13.78 -0.39 -4.97
N SER A 140 13.31 0.63 -4.25
CA SER A 140 13.80 0.96 -2.91
C SER A 140 13.20 0.08 -1.81
N HIS A 141 12.22 -0.77 -2.16
CA HIS A 141 11.47 -1.64 -1.25
C HIS A 141 10.81 -0.85 -0.11
N THR A 142 10.38 0.37 -0.40
CA THR A 142 9.73 1.28 0.56
C THR A 142 8.24 1.45 0.33
N VAL A 143 7.77 1.18 -0.89
CA VAL A 143 6.36 1.29 -1.28
C VAL A 143 5.91 0.05 -2.03
N VAL A 144 4.77 -0.50 -1.60
CA VAL A 144 4.00 -1.52 -2.31
C VAL A 144 2.64 -0.93 -2.68
N SER A 145 2.20 -1.15 -3.92
CA SER A 145 0.87 -0.76 -4.36
C SER A 145 0.04 -2.00 -4.64
N ILE A 146 -1.18 -2.03 -4.09
CA ILE A 146 -2.14 -3.13 -4.24
C ILE A 146 -3.43 -2.54 -4.80
N SER A 147 -3.76 -2.81 -6.06
CA SER A 147 -4.94 -2.20 -6.68
C SER A 147 -6.27 -2.77 -6.19
N CYS A 148 -6.28 -3.68 -5.20
CA CYS A 148 -7.45 -4.26 -4.53
C CYS A 148 -7.86 -3.51 -3.24
N TYR A 149 -9.17 -3.35 -3.01
CA TYR A 149 -9.70 -2.52 -1.93
C TYR A 149 -9.41 -3.12 -0.56
N ALA A 150 -8.77 -2.34 0.32
CA ALA A 150 -8.38 -2.80 1.65
C ALA A 150 -9.51 -2.79 2.68
N GLY A 151 -10.60 -2.06 2.42
CA GLY A 151 -11.72 -1.98 3.33
C GLY A 151 -12.52 -3.29 3.38
N HIS A 152 -13.17 -3.53 4.52
CA HIS A 152 -14.13 -4.62 4.67
C HIS A 152 -15.38 -4.06 5.35
N ALA A 153 -16.40 -3.70 4.55
CA ALA A 153 -17.57 -2.98 5.03
C ALA A 153 -18.79 -3.91 5.22
N GLY A 154 -18.90 -4.50 6.42
CA GLY A 154 -20.15 -5.11 6.88
C GLY A 154 -20.60 -6.34 6.08
N SER A 155 -21.84 -6.33 5.56
CA SER A 155 -22.46 -7.49 4.90
C SER A 155 -22.06 -7.69 3.43
N TYR A 156 -21.19 -6.83 2.89
CA TYR A 156 -20.55 -6.99 1.60
C TYR A 156 -19.04 -7.08 1.84
N SER A 157 -18.49 -8.28 1.63
CA SER A 157 -17.06 -8.48 1.52
C SER A 157 -16.68 -8.14 0.08
N ASP A 158 -16.10 -6.95 -0.12
CA ASP A 158 -15.74 -6.47 -1.45
C ASP A 158 -14.54 -7.22 -2.04
N TRP A 159 -13.89 -8.05 -1.22
CA TRP A 159 -12.88 -9.04 -1.58
C TRP A 159 -13.12 -10.36 -0.83
N ASP A 160 -12.54 -11.44 -1.34
CA ASP A 160 -12.53 -12.78 -0.72
C ASP A 160 -11.13 -13.41 -0.82
N GLY A 161 -10.90 -14.47 -0.05
CA GLY A 161 -9.66 -15.24 -0.08
C GLY A 161 -8.53 -14.67 0.79
N ASP A 162 -7.32 -14.75 0.27
CA ASP A 162 -6.06 -14.58 0.99
C ASP A 162 -5.61 -13.12 1.10
N TYR A 163 -6.51 -12.14 0.91
CA TYR A 163 -6.17 -10.70 1.03
C TYR A 163 -5.45 -10.35 2.34
N PRO A 164 -5.87 -10.85 3.54
CA PRO A 164 -5.13 -10.60 4.78
C PRO A 164 -3.72 -11.20 4.79
N LEU A 165 -3.51 -12.34 4.12
CA LEU A 165 -2.19 -12.97 4.00
C LEU A 165 -1.30 -12.15 3.05
N LEU A 166 -1.82 -11.74 1.90
CA LEU A 166 -1.11 -10.86 0.95
C LEU A 166 -0.67 -9.56 1.65
N MET A 167 -1.59 -8.89 2.36
CA MET A 167 -1.30 -7.67 3.10
C MET A 167 -0.23 -7.90 4.20
N ARG A 168 -0.36 -9.00 4.95
CA ARG A 168 0.66 -9.38 5.95
C ARG A 168 2.02 -9.58 5.31
N ASN A 169 2.08 -10.32 4.21
CA ASN A 169 3.33 -10.64 3.53
C ASN A 169 3.98 -9.37 2.94
N ALA A 170 3.18 -8.48 2.34
CA ALA A 170 3.62 -7.16 1.90
C ALA A 170 4.22 -6.34 3.05
N LEU A 171 3.52 -6.24 4.19
CA LEU A 171 4.01 -5.55 5.39
C LEU A 171 5.30 -6.16 5.91
N VAL A 172 5.35 -7.48 6.02
CA VAL A 172 6.56 -8.17 6.49
C VAL A 172 7.72 -7.87 5.55
N TRP A 173 7.53 -7.99 4.23
CA TRP A 173 8.56 -7.80 3.21
C TRP A 173 9.13 -6.38 3.19
N ILE A 174 8.29 -5.33 3.17
CA ILE A 174 8.77 -3.93 3.18
C ILE A 174 9.49 -3.57 4.48
N CYS A 175 9.15 -4.23 5.59
CA CYS A 175 9.74 -3.99 6.90
C CYS A 175 11.02 -4.80 7.19
N GLN A 176 11.40 -5.80 6.38
CA GLN A 176 12.51 -6.72 6.70
C GLN A 176 13.86 -6.01 6.88
N ASN A 177 14.03 -4.86 6.23
CA ASN A 177 15.26 -4.06 6.25
C ASN A 177 15.14 -2.76 7.04
N ILE A 178 14.09 -2.61 7.87
CA ILE A 178 14.06 -1.50 8.83
C ILE A 178 15.19 -1.77 9.83
N PRO A 179 16.20 -0.89 9.94
CA PRO A 179 17.24 -1.05 10.94
C PRO A 179 16.56 -1.12 12.31
N VAL A 180 16.64 -2.27 12.97
CA VAL A 180 16.27 -2.34 14.37
C VAL A 180 17.23 -1.37 15.04
N GLU A 181 16.70 -0.28 15.62
CA GLU A 181 17.43 0.50 16.61
C GLU A 181 17.95 -0.53 17.60
N THR A 182 19.23 -0.88 17.49
CA THR A 182 19.94 -1.63 18.52
C THR A 182 20.07 -0.65 19.66
N SER A 183 18.94 -0.40 20.33
CA SER A 183 18.88 0.13 21.68
C SER A 183 19.91 -0.70 22.41
N SER A 184 20.97 -0.02 22.83
CA SER A 184 22.15 -0.61 23.44
C SER A 184 21.75 -1.85 24.24
N ILE A 185 22.34 -3.01 23.96
CA ILE A 185 22.54 -4.00 25.02
C ILE A 185 23.53 -3.35 25.99
N GLY A 186 23.03 -2.36 26.74
CA GLY A 186 23.70 -1.66 27.79
C GLY A 186 23.35 -2.38 29.07
N GLU A 187 24.36 -2.86 29.78
CA GLU A 187 24.19 -3.45 31.11
C GLU A 187 23.33 -2.52 31.97
N VAL A 188 22.16 -3.00 32.40
CA VAL A 188 21.43 -2.37 33.51
C VAL A 188 22.24 -2.69 34.78
N LYS A 189 23.26 -1.89 35.07
CA LYS A 189 23.89 -1.90 36.40
C LYS A 189 22.90 -1.27 37.37
N SER A 190 22.36 -2.10 38.25
CA SER A 190 21.53 -1.65 39.37
C SER A 190 22.28 -0.58 40.17
N LEU A 191 21.73 0.63 40.23
CA LEU A 191 22.10 1.63 41.22
C LEU A 191 21.01 1.69 42.28
N PHE A 192 21.15 0.83 43.29
CA PHE A 192 20.61 1.10 44.61
C PHE A 192 21.82 1.24 45.55
N HIS A 193 22.06 2.45 46.04
CA HIS A 193 22.78 2.68 47.28
C HIS A 193 21.78 2.70 48.43
#